data_AF-A0A7U9QUG7-F1
#
_entry.id   AF-A0A7U9QUG7-F1
#
_cell.length_a   1.000
_cell.length_b   1.000
_cell.length_c   1.000
_cell.angle_alpha   90.00
_cell.angle_beta   90.00
_cell.angle_gamma   90.00
#
_symmetry.space_group_name_H-M   'P 1'
#
loop_
_entity.id
_entity.type
_entity.pdbx_description
1 polymer ?
#
loop_
_entity_poly.entity_id
_entity_poly.type
_entity_poly.pdbx_seq_one_letter_code
_entity_poly.pdbx_strand_id
1 'polypeptide(L)'
;MNKLQQEIKDFHEKLSPALTKVLALYKQGDTRQINREFIKSCKKLLQKCSFKSLMDVSELCSVAYWLYIYGHKELALEICELTHGVDFAYEYSCPGFPELYGLEIRIAREILGEERKGNIPPNLVGYYLSKGVRKKLRYPQILREEITAAHNEGLLRVELIYALYDMIGKGETGLYTELNRNWTKIEETICMYIDYLKLE
;
A
#
# COMPACT_ATOMS: atom_id res chain seq x y z
N MET A 1 25.69 17.19 -10.65
CA MET A 1 24.37 16.80 -10.11
C MET A 1 24.53 16.65 -8.61
N ASN A 2 23.69 17.27 -7.77
CA ASN A 2 23.84 17.15 -6.32
C ASN A 2 23.42 15.74 -5.85
N LYS A 3 23.87 15.31 -4.66
CA LYS A 3 23.61 13.96 -4.12
C LYS A 3 22.12 13.59 -4.16
N LEU A 4 21.23 14.53 -3.79
CA LEU A 4 19.79 14.34 -3.80
C LEU A 4 19.21 14.13 -5.21
N GLN A 5 19.69 14.87 -6.21
CA GLN A 5 19.28 14.71 -7.60
C GLN A 5 19.70 13.36 -8.17
N GLN A 6 20.85 12.84 -7.76
CA GLN A 6 21.29 11.49 -8.12
C GLN A 6 20.40 10.42 -7.45
N GLU A 7 20.12 10.54 -6.16
CA GLU A 7 19.20 9.63 -5.44
C GLU A 7 17.80 9.57 -6.09
N ILE A 8 17.25 10.74 -6.47
CA ILE A 8 15.96 10.83 -7.17
C ILE A 8 16.02 10.13 -8.53
N LYS A 9 17.08 10.38 -9.29
CA LYS A 9 17.27 9.77 -10.61
C LYS A 9 17.39 8.25 -10.51
N ASP A 10 18.22 7.76 -9.59
CA ASP A 10 18.44 6.33 -9.38
C ASP A 10 17.15 5.62 -8.96
N PHE A 11 16.35 6.24 -8.09
CA PHE A 11 15.05 5.71 -7.72
C PHE A 11 14.10 5.61 -8.93
N HIS A 12 13.99 6.69 -9.71
CA HIS A 12 13.12 6.73 -10.90
C HIS A 12 13.53 5.72 -11.96
N GLU A 13 14.84 5.51 -12.18
CA GLU A 13 15.38 4.50 -13.09
C GLU A 13 15.05 3.07 -12.64
N LYS A 14 15.02 2.80 -11.32
CA LYS A 14 14.60 1.49 -10.78
C LYS A 14 13.08 1.27 -10.84
N LEU A 15 12.29 2.32 -10.64
CA LEU A 15 10.82 2.25 -10.66
C LEU A 15 10.25 2.11 -12.08
N SER A 16 10.87 2.75 -13.06
CA SER A 16 10.35 2.84 -14.42
C SER A 16 10.11 1.48 -15.11
N PRO A 17 11.00 0.47 -14.99
CA PRO A 17 10.76 -0.87 -15.51
C PRO A 17 9.50 -1.53 -14.93
N ALA A 18 9.32 -1.48 -13.60
CA ALA A 18 8.16 -2.06 -12.92
C ALA A 18 6.85 -1.43 -13.43
N LEU A 19 6.77 -0.09 -13.47
CA LEU A 19 5.58 0.60 -13.97
C LEU A 19 5.34 0.37 -15.47
N THR A 20 6.39 0.17 -16.26
CA THR A 20 6.26 -0.17 -17.68
C THR A 20 5.67 -1.57 -17.86
N LYS A 21 6.09 -2.56 -17.07
CA LYS A 21 5.47 -3.91 -17.05
C LYS A 21 3.98 -3.79 -16.71
N VAL A 22 3.64 -3.02 -15.67
CA VAL A 22 2.25 -2.76 -15.26
C VAL A 22 1.44 -2.18 -16.40
N LEU A 23 1.90 -1.09 -17.04
CA LEU A 23 1.18 -0.48 -18.15
C LEU A 23 1.08 -1.40 -19.38
N ALA A 24 2.05 -2.28 -19.61
CA ALA A 24 2.01 -3.25 -20.71
C ALA A 24 0.92 -4.31 -20.49
N LEU A 25 0.82 -4.84 -19.26
CA LEU A 25 -0.24 -5.79 -18.87
C LEU A 25 -1.64 -5.25 -19.19
N TYR A 26 -1.85 -3.96 -18.95
CA TYR A 26 -3.16 -3.31 -19.13
C TYR A 26 -3.36 -2.63 -20.50
N LYS A 27 -2.41 -2.75 -21.43
CA LYS A 27 -2.55 -2.30 -22.83
C LYS A 27 -3.05 -3.38 -23.79
N GLN A 28 -2.94 -4.66 -23.44
CA GLN A 28 -3.07 -5.78 -24.40
C GLN A 28 -4.42 -6.54 -24.41
N GLY A 29 -5.44 -6.10 -23.67
CA GLY A 29 -6.81 -6.56 -23.93
C GLY A 29 -7.58 -7.01 -22.71
N ASP A 30 -8.90 -6.90 -22.86
CA ASP A 30 -9.97 -7.24 -21.93
C ASP A 30 -10.13 -6.27 -20.74
N THR A 31 -10.70 -5.10 -21.05
CA THR A 31 -11.21 -4.12 -20.09
C THR A 31 -12.37 -4.69 -19.27
N ARG A 32 -12.08 -5.59 -18.33
CA ARG A 32 -12.83 -5.64 -17.08
C ARG A 32 -12.31 -4.50 -16.21
N GLN A 33 -13.02 -3.38 -16.25
CA GLN A 33 -13.07 -2.35 -15.20
C GLN A 33 -11.77 -1.97 -14.45
N ILE A 34 -10.61 -1.96 -15.12
CA ILE A 34 -9.37 -1.48 -14.48
C ILE A 34 -9.57 -0.02 -14.07
N ASN A 35 -9.28 0.27 -12.80
CA ASN A 35 -9.39 1.62 -12.25
C ASN A 35 -8.63 2.64 -13.13
N ARG A 36 -9.34 3.56 -13.76
CA ARG A 36 -8.74 4.64 -14.57
C ARG A 36 -7.77 5.50 -13.74
N GLU A 37 -8.06 5.70 -12.46
CA GLU A 37 -7.18 6.44 -11.56
C GLU A 37 -5.87 5.67 -11.32
N PHE A 38 -5.89 4.34 -11.22
CA PHE A 38 -4.67 3.53 -11.12
C PHE A 38 -3.74 3.69 -12.33
N ILE A 39 -4.28 3.63 -13.56
CA ILE A 39 -3.50 3.83 -14.78
C ILE A 39 -2.93 5.25 -14.85
N LYS A 40 -3.71 6.24 -14.40
CA LYS A 40 -3.28 7.63 -14.31
C LYS A 40 -2.15 7.81 -13.29
N SER A 41 -2.23 7.17 -12.12
CA SER A 41 -1.16 7.12 -11.11
C SER A 41 0.13 6.53 -11.67
N CYS A 42 0.05 5.39 -12.37
CA CYS A 42 1.21 4.77 -13.03
C CYS A 42 1.89 5.73 -14.03
N LYS A 43 1.10 6.41 -14.87
CA LYS A 43 1.62 7.39 -15.84
C LYS A 43 2.27 8.59 -15.17
N LYS A 44 1.70 9.11 -14.07
CA LYS A 44 2.29 10.23 -13.31
C LYS A 44 3.65 9.85 -12.74
N LEU A 45 3.72 8.72 -12.06
CA LEU A 45 4.97 8.22 -11.45
C LEU A 45 6.05 7.95 -12.51
N LEU A 46 5.66 7.45 -13.68
CA LEU A 46 6.58 7.27 -14.82
C LEU A 46 7.11 8.58 -15.37
N GLN A 47 6.28 9.62 -15.45
CA GLN A 47 6.74 10.93 -15.94
C GLN A 47 7.70 11.60 -14.97
N LYS A 48 7.36 11.56 -13.68
CA LYS A 48 8.16 12.16 -12.61
C LYS A 48 7.77 11.53 -11.29
N CYS A 49 8.73 10.89 -10.64
CA CYS A 49 8.60 10.47 -9.26
C CYS A 49 9.90 10.83 -8.56
N SER A 50 9.83 11.74 -7.59
CA SER A 50 10.96 12.01 -6.72
C SER A 50 10.99 11.05 -5.54
N PHE A 51 9.83 10.50 -5.18
CA PHE A 51 9.59 9.74 -3.94
C PHE A 51 10.04 10.46 -2.67
N LYS A 52 10.32 11.77 -2.79
CA LYS A 52 10.65 12.71 -1.72
C LYS A 52 9.48 13.65 -1.43
N SER A 53 8.35 13.52 -2.14
CA SER A 53 7.12 14.26 -1.87
C SER A 53 6.03 13.33 -1.32
N LEU A 54 5.19 13.85 -0.42
CA LEU A 54 4.04 13.09 0.12
C LEU A 54 3.12 12.55 -0.98
N MET A 55 2.95 13.32 -2.06
CA MET A 55 2.11 12.94 -3.19
C MET A 55 2.69 11.73 -3.93
N ASP A 56 4.00 11.73 -4.19
CA ASP A 56 4.68 10.59 -4.85
C ASP A 56 4.56 9.31 -4.01
N VAL A 57 4.66 9.43 -2.68
CA VAL A 57 4.54 8.29 -1.76
C VAL A 57 3.11 7.74 -1.75
N SER A 58 2.11 8.63 -1.68
CA SER A 58 0.69 8.26 -1.73
C SER A 58 0.30 7.58 -3.05
N GLU A 59 0.78 8.12 -4.17
CA GLU A 59 0.56 7.55 -5.51
C GLU A 59 1.24 6.18 -5.65
N LEU A 60 2.46 6.00 -5.13
CA LEU A 60 3.15 4.71 -5.16
C LEU A 60 2.44 3.67 -4.31
N CYS A 61 2.00 4.05 -3.11
CA CYS A 61 1.19 3.20 -2.23
C CYS A 61 -0.10 2.75 -2.92
N SER A 62 -0.79 3.68 -3.58
CA SER A 62 -1.98 3.38 -4.37
C SER A 62 -1.70 2.36 -5.47
N VAL A 63 -0.61 2.53 -6.23
CA VAL A 63 -0.22 1.57 -7.27
C VAL A 63 0.05 0.19 -6.68
N ALA A 64 0.80 0.08 -5.58
CA ALA A 64 1.11 -1.19 -4.95
C ALA A 64 -0.14 -1.94 -4.46
N TYR A 65 -1.06 -1.24 -3.78
CA TYR A 65 -2.30 -1.84 -3.31
C TYR A 65 -3.23 -2.25 -4.45
N TRP A 66 -3.32 -1.45 -5.52
CA TRP A 66 -4.12 -1.85 -6.69
C TRP A 66 -3.57 -3.07 -7.40
N LEU A 67 -2.25 -3.19 -7.53
CA LEU A 67 -1.63 -4.42 -8.07
C LEU A 67 -1.97 -5.63 -7.20
N TYR A 68 -1.90 -5.48 -5.87
CA TYR A 68 -2.29 -6.51 -4.94
C TYR A 68 -3.78 -6.89 -5.07
N ILE A 69 -4.67 -5.89 -5.13
CA ILE A 69 -6.12 -6.09 -5.33
C ILE A 69 -6.35 -6.85 -6.63
N TYR A 70 -5.71 -6.48 -7.74
CA TYR A 70 -5.86 -7.20 -9.02
C TYR A 70 -5.14 -8.56 -9.08
N GLY A 71 -4.44 -8.97 -8.01
CA GLY A 71 -3.78 -10.26 -7.91
C GLY A 71 -2.37 -10.31 -8.52
N HIS A 72 -1.79 -9.18 -8.93
CA HIS A 72 -0.41 -9.10 -9.41
C HIS A 72 0.58 -8.94 -8.25
N LYS A 73 0.60 -9.95 -7.38
CA LYS A 73 1.31 -9.90 -6.08
C LYS A 73 2.82 -9.72 -6.25
N GLU A 74 3.43 -10.35 -7.24
CA GLU A 74 4.87 -10.25 -7.52
C GLU A 74 5.27 -8.83 -7.94
N LEU A 75 4.46 -8.16 -8.75
CA LEU A 75 4.69 -6.77 -9.15
C LEU A 75 4.42 -5.80 -8.00
N ALA A 76 3.41 -6.08 -7.17
CA ALA A 76 3.15 -5.31 -5.97
C ALA A 76 4.33 -5.40 -4.99
N LEU A 77 4.90 -6.60 -4.83
CA LEU A 77 6.09 -6.83 -4.01
C LEU A 77 7.31 -6.07 -4.54
N GLU A 78 7.58 -6.17 -5.85
CA GLU A 78 8.68 -5.44 -6.52
C GLU A 78 8.59 -3.93 -6.21
N ILE A 79 7.38 -3.34 -6.26
CA ILE A 79 7.17 -1.93 -5.92
C ILE A 79 7.43 -1.62 -4.44
N CYS A 80 7.01 -2.50 -3.53
CA CYS A 80 7.23 -2.31 -2.09
C CYS A 80 8.74 -2.32 -1.77
N GLU A 81 9.48 -3.28 -2.31
CA GLU A 81 10.93 -3.44 -2.09
C GLU A 81 11.74 -2.25 -2.63
N LEU A 82 11.30 -1.61 -3.72
CA LEU A 82 11.94 -0.41 -4.25
C LEU A 82 11.98 0.76 -3.26
N THR A 83 11.12 0.74 -2.24
CA THR A 83 11.06 1.80 -1.22
C THR A 83 12.09 1.63 -0.11
N HIS A 84 12.80 0.49 -0.09
CA HIS A 84 13.84 0.22 0.89
C HIS A 84 15.02 1.19 0.75
N GLY A 85 15.52 1.67 1.89
CA GLY A 85 16.71 2.53 1.93
C GLY A 85 16.52 3.95 1.41
N VAL A 86 15.29 4.37 1.14
CA VAL A 86 14.98 5.78 0.83
C VAL A 86 14.82 6.54 2.14
N ASP A 87 15.57 7.63 2.33
CA ASP A 87 15.38 8.53 3.47
C ASP A 87 14.18 9.47 3.23
N PHE A 88 13.28 9.56 4.21
CA PHE A 88 12.07 10.39 4.16
C PHE A 88 12.09 11.50 5.22
N ALA A 89 11.71 12.71 4.79
CA ALA A 89 11.73 13.91 5.62
C ALA A 89 10.32 14.39 6.02
N TYR A 90 9.41 13.49 6.41
CA TYR A 90 8.05 13.87 6.79
C TYR A 90 7.61 13.39 8.17
N GLU A 91 7.01 14.30 8.93
CA GLU A 91 6.27 14.05 10.15
C GLU A 91 4.76 14.03 9.83
N TYR A 92 4.17 12.83 9.88
CA TYR A 92 2.72 12.55 10.02
C TYR A 92 1.70 12.78 8.87
N SER A 93 0.70 11.88 8.93
CA SER A 93 -0.72 11.92 8.47
C SER A 93 -1.12 11.39 7.09
N CYS A 94 -0.21 11.23 6.12
CA CYS A 94 -0.57 10.66 4.82
C CYS A 94 -0.36 9.14 4.81
N PRO A 95 -1.32 8.32 4.33
CA PRO A 95 -1.07 6.91 4.07
C PRO A 95 0.02 6.76 3.01
N GLY A 96 0.91 5.80 3.23
CA GLY A 96 1.95 5.50 2.26
C GLY A 96 3.00 4.54 2.77
N PHE A 97 3.84 4.98 3.68
CA PHE A 97 5.06 4.24 4.02
C PHE A 97 4.80 3.08 5.00
N PRO A 98 4.21 3.30 6.20
CA PRO A 98 3.67 2.24 7.05
C PRO A 98 2.88 1.17 6.29
N GLU A 99 2.05 1.64 5.36
CA GLU A 99 1.12 0.82 4.59
C GLU A 99 1.81 -0.06 3.55
N LEU A 100 2.88 0.45 2.92
CA LEU A 100 3.70 -0.31 1.97
C LEU A 100 4.46 -1.46 2.64
N TYR A 101 5.04 -1.27 3.82
CA TYR A 101 5.67 -2.38 4.53
C TYR A 101 4.67 -3.43 5.02
N GLY A 102 3.52 -3.00 5.55
CA GLY A 102 2.49 -3.97 5.93
C GLY A 102 2.01 -4.78 4.72
N LEU A 103 1.90 -4.13 3.56
CA LEU A 103 1.59 -4.82 2.31
C LEU A 103 2.70 -5.77 1.85
N GLU A 104 3.97 -5.37 1.96
CA GLU A 104 5.12 -6.23 1.67
C GLU A 104 5.08 -7.51 2.53
N ILE A 105 4.88 -7.36 3.84
CA ILE A 105 4.75 -8.49 4.79
C ILE A 105 3.58 -9.39 4.38
N ARG A 106 2.43 -8.81 4.03
CA ARG A 106 1.26 -9.56 3.56
C ARG A 106 1.58 -10.39 2.33
N ILE A 107 2.17 -9.78 1.31
CA ILE A 107 2.48 -10.44 0.05
C ILE A 107 3.53 -11.52 0.24
N ALA A 108 4.61 -11.23 0.97
CA ALA A 108 5.64 -12.20 1.29
C ALA A 108 5.07 -13.43 1.99
N ARG A 109 4.17 -13.23 2.98
CA ARG A 109 3.43 -14.32 3.63
C ARG A 109 2.61 -15.16 2.64
N GLU A 110 1.86 -14.51 1.76
CA GLU A 110 1.01 -15.21 0.80
C GLU A 110 1.77 -15.97 -0.28
N ILE A 111 2.94 -15.47 -0.71
CA ILE A 111 3.78 -16.10 -1.73
C ILE A 111 4.67 -17.19 -1.12
N LEU A 112 5.29 -16.92 0.04
CA LEU A 112 6.30 -17.79 0.65
C LEU A 112 5.74 -18.76 1.70
N GLY A 113 4.50 -18.54 2.16
CA GLY A 113 3.77 -19.47 3.04
C GLY A 113 4.12 -19.38 4.53
N GLU A 114 4.59 -18.24 5.02
CA GLU A 114 5.11 -18.11 6.39
C GLU A 114 4.12 -17.48 7.41
N GLU A 115 4.16 -17.92 8.68
CA GLU A 115 3.32 -17.36 9.75
C GLU A 115 3.74 -15.94 10.16
N ARG A 116 2.74 -15.11 10.48
CA ARG A 116 2.83 -13.67 10.84
C ARG A 116 3.87 -13.23 11.87
N LYS A 117 4.41 -14.12 12.70
CA LYS A 117 5.16 -13.73 13.90
C LYS A 117 6.67 -13.53 13.68
N GLY A 118 7.22 -13.96 12.54
CA GLY A 118 8.68 -13.97 12.30
C GLY A 118 9.25 -12.84 11.45
N ASN A 119 8.42 -12.18 10.63
CA ASN A 119 8.92 -11.44 9.45
C ASN A 119 8.75 -9.92 9.54
N ILE A 120 8.84 -9.34 10.73
CA ILE A 120 8.93 -7.88 10.80
C ILE A 120 10.37 -7.50 10.40
N PRO A 121 10.58 -6.75 9.30
CA PRO A 121 11.92 -6.32 8.93
C PRO A 121 12.56 -5.59 10.13
N PRO A 122 13.80 -5.94 10.55
CA PRO A 122 14.40 -5.37 11.76
C PRO A 122 14.49 -3.83 11.73
N ASN A 123 14.71 -3.28 10.54
CA ASN A 123 14.68 -1.85 10.25
C ASN A 123 13.28 -1.23 10.43
N LEU A 124 12.20 -1.97 10.17
CA LEU A 124 10.82 -1.51 10.35
C LEU A 124 10.48 -1.35 11.83
N VAL A 125 10.84 -2.32 12.68
CA VAL A 125 10.68 -2.22 14.14
C VAL A 125 11.42 -0.99 14.67
N GLY A 126 12.69 -0.83 14.27
CA GLY A 126 13.50 0.33 14.63
C GLY A 126 12.89 1.65 14.18
N TYR A 127 12.39 1.72 12.93
CA TYR A 127 11.72 2.88 12.39
C TYR A 127 10.47 3.28 13.21
N TYR A 128 9.56 2.34 13.48
CA TYR A 128 8.34 2.63 14.25
C TYR A 128 8.62 3.01 15.71
N LEU A 129 9.59 2.36 16.36
CA LEU A 129 10.00 2.69 17.72
C LEU A 129 10.63 4.10 17.78
N SER A 130 11.42 4.48 16.78
CA SER A 130 12.03 5.82 16.69
C SER A 130 11.01 6.95 16.51
N LYS A 131 9.84 6.66 15.91
CA LYS A 131 8.79 7.63 15.62
C LYS A 131 7.74 7.76 16.74
N GLY A 132 7.91 7.05 17.86
CA GLY A 132 7.07 7.21 19.05
C GLY A 132 5.58 7.00 18.81
N VAL A 133 5.20 6.18 17.82
CA VAL A 133 3.79 6.01 17.40
C VAL A 133 3.03 5.20 18.45
N ARG A 134 2.58 5.87 19.51
CA ARG A 134 1.42 5.46 20.29
C ARG A 134 0.20 6.19 19.74
N LYS A 135 -0.61 5.50 18.93
CA LYS A 135 -1.99 5.93 18.73
C LYS A 135 -2.95 4.78 18.95
N LYS A 136 -3.88 4.98 19.89
CA LYS A 136 -5.08 4.18 20.09
C LYS A 136 -5.99 4.35 18.85
N LEU A 137 -5.66 3.73 17.73
CA LEU A 137 -6.70 3.48 16.71
C LEU A 137 -7.62 2.38 17.24
N ARG A 138 -8.93 2.61 17.19
CA ARG A 138 -9.94 1.61 17.60
C ARG A 138 -10.37 0.80 16.40
N TYR A 139 -10.67 -0.48 16.65
CA TYR A 139 -11.04 -1.46 15.64
C TYR A 139 -12.13 -0.99 14.62
N PRO A 140 -13.27 -0.40 15.02
CA PRO A 140 -14.28 0.07 14.06
C PRO A 140 -13.81 1.20 13.13
N GLN A 141 -12.88 2.04 13.61
CA GLN A 141 -12.34 3.15 12.83
C GLN A 141 -11.41 2.67 11.71
N ILE A 142 -10.77 1.51 11.91
CA ILE A 142 -9.86 0.91 10.92
C ILE A 142 -10.67 0.28 9.79
N LEU A 143 -11.81 -0.32 10.13
CA LEU A 143 -12.72 -0.89 9.15
C LEU A 143 -13.53 0.17 8.39
N ARG A 144 -13.57 1.42 8.90
CA ARG A 144 -14.43 2.50 8.39
C ARG A 144 -15.91 2.08 8.31
N GLU A 145 -16.35 1.25 9.26
CA GLU A 145 -17.73 0.70 9.35
C GLU A 145 -18.80 1.80 9.29
N GLU A 146 -18.51 2.98 9.87
CA GLU A 146 -19.42 4.15 9.87
C GLU A 146 -19.71 4.69 8.45
N ILE A 147 -18.74 4.58 7.54
CA ILE A 147 -18.85 5.05 6.15
C ILE A 147 -19.59 4.02 5.30
N THR A 148 -19.32 2.72 5.50
CA THR A 148 -20.07 1.64 4.85
C THR A 148 -21.55 1.68 5.22
N ALA A 149 -21.87 2.02 6.46
CA ALA A 149 -23.24 2.17 6.93
C ALA A 149 -23.98 3.38 6.31
N ALA A 150 -23.25 4.45 5.96
CA ALA A 150 -23.81 5.69 5.43
C ALA A 150 -24.20 5.64 3.93
N HIS A 151 -23.91 4.55 3.20
CA HIS A 151 -24.31 4.29 1.82
C HIS A 151 -24.12 5.47 0.83
N ASN A 152 -22.99 6.18 0.91
CA ASN A 152 -22.64 7.20 -0.07
C ASN A 152 -21.75 6.60 -1.16
N GLU A 153 -22.36 6.11 -2.25
CA GLU A 153 -21.70 5.36 -3.33
C GLU A 153 -20.45 6.06 -3.90
N GLY A 154 -20.46 7.40 -3.99
CA GLY A 154 -19.33 8.16 -4.54
C GLY A 154 -18.09 8.22 -3.65
N LEU A 155 -18.26 8.11 -2.32
CA LEU A 155 -17.15 8.11 -1.34
C LEU A 155 -16.70 6.69 -0.98
N LEU A 156 -17.53 5.69 -1.25
CA LEU A 156 -17.32 4.32 -0.79
C LEU A 156 -15.98 3.75 -1.27
N ARG A 157 -15.67 3.84 -2.56
CA ARG A 157 -14.47 3.21 -3.13
C ARG A 157 -13.15 3.72 -2.55
N VAL A 158 -13.01 5.04 -2.43
CA VAL A 158 -11.80 5.67 -1.88
C VAL A 158 -11.62 5.29 -0.41
N GLU A 159 -12.72 5.25 0.33
CA GLU A 159 -12.72 4.88 1.74
C GLU A 159 -12.43 3.39 1.94
N LEU A 160 -12.92 2.50 1.08
CA LEU A 160 -12.58 1.07 1.12
C LEU A 160 -11.07 0.83 0.88
N ILE A 161 -10.45 1.57 -0.04
CA ILE A 161 -9.00 1.50 -0.27
C ILE A 161 -8.24 1.97 0.97
N TYR A 162 -8.63 3.09 1.57
CA TYR A 162 -8.00 3.56 2.80
C TYR A 162 -8.23 2.62 3.98
N ALA A 163 -9.37 1.93 4.04
CA ALA A 163 -9.59 0.87 5.01
C ALA A 163 -8.65 -0.32 4.77
N LEU A 164 -8.41 -0.72 3.52
CA LEU A 164 -7.41 -1.75 3.19
C LEU A 164 -6.00 -1.33 3.60
N TYR A 165 -5.63 -0.07 3.39
CA TYR A 165 -4.37 0.49 3.86
C TYR A 165 -4.23 0.35 5.38
N ASP A 166 -5.28 0.71 6.12
CA ASP A 166 -5.27 0.62 7.57
C ASP A 166 -5.25 -0.85 8.04
N MET A 167 -6.06 -1.73 7.45
CA MET A 167 -6.17 -3.15 7.84
C MET A 167 -4.90 -3.94 7.54
N ILE A 168 -4.37 -3.85 6.33
CA ILE A 168 -3.16 -4.57 5.91
C ILE A 168 -1.93 -3.85 6.46
N GLY A 169 -1.80 -2.57 6.12
CA GLY A 169 -0.65 -1.73 6.46
C GLY A 169 -0.33 -1.71 7.96
N LYS A 170 -1.35 -1.60 8.81
CA LYS A 170 -1.16 -1.58 10.27
C LYS A 170 -1.28 -2.97 10.87
N GLY A 171 -2.21 -3.78 10.39
CA GLY A 171 -2.51 -5.09 10.98
C GLY A 171 -1.43 -6.14 10.78
N GLU A 172 -0.69 -6.11 9.67
CA GLU A 172 0.39 -7.06 9.39
C GLU A 172 1.65 -6.79 10.20
N THR A 173 1.86 -5.55 10.64
CA THR A 173 3.05 -5.17 11.43
C THR A 173 3.05 -5.76 12.84
N GLY A 174 1.89 -6.23 13.34
CA GLY A 174 1.73 -6.70 14.71
C GLY A 174 1.83 -5.62 15.78
N LEU A 175 2.09 -4.35 15.41
CA LEU A 175 2.28 -3.23 16.34
C LEU A 175 0.97 -2.74 16.98
N TYR A 176 -0.18 -3.12 16.40
CA TYR A 176 -1.50 -2.68 16.83
C TYR A 176 -2.26 -3.84 17.48
N THR A 177 -2.14 -3.96 18.80
CA THR A 177 -2.66 -5.11 19.58
C THR A 177 -4.17 -5.33 19.45
N GLU A 178 -4.95 -4.26 19.27
CA GLU A 178 -6.40 -4.32 19.01
C GLU A 178 -6.72 -4.98 17.65
N LEU A 179 -5.91 -4.74 16.62
CA LEU A 179 -6.04 -5.42 15.33
C LEU A 179 -5.70 -6.90 15.46
N ASN A 180 -4.63 -7.22 16.20
CA ASN A 180 -4.22 -8.61 16.40
C ASN A 180 -5.30 -9.45 17.09
N ARG A 181 -6.04 -8.86 18.05
CA ARG A 181 -7.15 -9.53 18.76
C ARG A 181 -8.34 -9.87 17.87
N ASN A 182 -8.54 -9.13 16.78
CA ASN A 182 -9.68 -9.27 15.89
C ASN A 182 -9.28 -9.75 14.49
N TRP A 183 -8.10 -10.36 14.34
CA TRP A 183 -7.51 -10.62 13.03
C TRP A 183 -8.39 -11.44 12.10
N THR A 184 -9.06 -12.48 12.61
CA THR A 184 -9.96 -13.31 11.79
C THR A 184 -11.02 -12.47 11.06
N LYS A 185 -11.70 -11.56 11.79
CA LYS A 185 -12.71 -10.67 11.19
C LYS A 185 -12.08 -9.63 10.25
N ILE A 186 -10.86 -9.18 10.53
CA ILE A 186 -10.12 -8.26 9.65
C ILE A 186 -9.79 -8.95 8.33
N GLU A 187 -9.28 -10.19 8.39
CA GLU A 187 -8.96 -11.00 7.21
C GLU A 187 -10.20 -11.22 6.34
N GLU A 188 -11.34 -11.60 6.95
CA GLU A 188 -12.63 -11.71 6.25
C GLU A 188 -13.04 -10.39 5.60
N THR A 189 -12.89 -9.26 6.30
CA THR A 189 -13.24 -7.93 5.79
C THR A 189 -12.31 -7.50 4.64
N ILE A 190 -11.01 -7.80 4.73
CA ILE A 190 -10.03 -7.56 3.66
C ILE A 190 -10.48 -8.29 2.39
N CYS A 191 -10.82 -9.59 2.50
CA CYS A 191 -11.29 -10.38 1.37
C CYS A 191 -12.56 -9.77 0.75
N MET A 192 -13.55 -9.41 1.58
CA MET A 192 -14.78 -8.77 1.12
C MET A 192 -14.51 -7.45 0.37
N TYR A 193 -13.62 -6.61 0.90
CA TYR A 193 -13.32 -5.30 0.30
C TYR A 193 -12.55 -5.45 -1.02
N ILE A 194 -11.61 -6.39 -1.10
CA ILE A 194 -10.90 -6.71 -2.33
C ILE A 194 -11.88 -7.19 -3.41
N ASP A 195 -12.81 -8.09 -3.05
CA ASP A 195 -13.79 -8.62 -4.00
C ASP A 195 -14.73 -7.52 -4.50
N TYR A 196 -15.20 -6.64 -3.61
CA TYR A 196 -16.00 -5.47 -3.99
C TYR A 196 -15.24 -4.57 -4.97
N LEU A 197 -13.99 -4.22 -4.67
CA LEU A 197 -13.17 -3.33 -5.50
C LEU A 197 -12.77 -3.91 -6.86
N LYS A 198 -12.91 -5.23 -7.06
CA LYS A 198 -12.71 -5.91 -8.36
C LYS A 198 -13.96 -5.96 -9.23
N LEU A 199 -15.15 -5.86 -8.63
CA LEU A 199 -16.44 -5.98 -9.32
C LEU A 199 -16.92 -4.65 -9.92
N GLU A 200 -16.37 -3.52 -9.44
CA GLU A 200 -16.55 -2.15 -9.97
C GLU A 200 -15.37 -1.66 -10.82
#